data_AF-A0A957R6M3-F1
#
_entry.id   AF-A0A957R6M3-F1
#
_cell.length_a   1.000
_cell.length_b   1.000
_cell.length_c   1.000
_cell.angle_alpha   90.00
_cell.angle_beta   90.00
_cell.angle_gamma   90.00
#
_symmetry.space_group_name_H-M   'P 1'
#
loop_
_entity.id
_entity.type
_entity.pdbx_description
1 polymer ?
#
loop_
_entity_poly.entity_id
_entity_poly.type
_entity_poly.pdbx_seq_one_letter_code
_entity_poly.pdbx_strand_id
1 'polypeptide(L)'
;MSNLFQAFARQLRGSSFVIWITLLAFFALFIGFVHFAEDTYSSYIGLGRLETAFGLKPANYTVTYFTMSIAPQVGQIIFSYMYLVDRQRNWWAGVLALLFFGVDFMADLQDRSGGLLFPSDGSTMFDHLGALTLSAMLTLGYFTIGSELFITAGAGLILELFNDALEQLTEIYIAMRQALRQTRQRLAQLRETTHEHLSE
;
A
#
# COMPACT_ATOMS: atom_id res chain seq x y z
N MET A 1 -24.48 6.17 5.16
CA MET A 1 -23.05 6.52 5.04
C MET A 1 -22.28 5.22 4.86
N SER A 2 -21.50 5.06 3.79
CA SER A 2 -20.78 3.80 3.54
C SER A 2 -19.28 4.03 3.59
N ASN A 3 -18.66 3.56 4.66
CA ASN A 3 -17.22 3.31 4.69
C ASN A 3 -16.85 2.43 3.49
N LEU A 4 -15.94 2.92 2.64
CA LEU A 4 -15.56 2.25 1.40
C LEU A 4 -15.05 0.83 1.67
N PHE A 5 -14.17 0.68 2.67
CA PHE A 5 -13.57 -0.60 3.01
C PHE A 5 -14.64 -1.58 3.51
N GLN A 6 -15.57 -1.13 4.35
CA GLN A 6 -16.70 -1.95 4.79
C GLN A 6 -17.66 -2.31 3.66
N ALA A 7 -17.91 -1.37 2.75
CA ALA A 7 -18.80 -1.60 1.61
C ALA A 7 -18.20 -2.64 0.66
N PHE A 8 -16.89 -2.56 0.40
CA PHE A 8 -16.15 -3.52 -0.39
C PHE A 8 -16.06 -4.88 0.32
N ALA A 9 -15.71 -4.89 1.61
CA ALA A 9 -15.61 -6.12 2.39
C ALA A 9 -16.95 -6.87 2.47
N ARG A 10 -18.06 -6.16 2.62
CA ARG A 10 -19.41 -6.76 2.60
C ARG A 10 -19.72 -7.52 1.31
N GLN A 11 -19.19 -7.08 0.16
CA GLN A 11 -19.39 -7.78 -1.12
C GLN A 11 -18.54 -9.05 -1.21
N LEU A 12 -17.46 -9.13 -0.42
CA LEU A 12 -16.55 -10.26 -0.40
C LEU A 12 -16.88 -11.28 0.68
N ARG A 13 -17.54 -10.89 1.78
CA ARG A 13 -17.86 -11.82 2.88
C ARG A 13 -18.61 -13.07 2.40
N GLY A 14 -18.12 -14.23 2.82
CA GLY A 14 -18.63 -15.54 2.41
C GLY A 14 -18.20 -15.99 1.00
N SER A 15 -17.44 -15.17 0.26
CA SER A 15 -16.87 -15.54 -1.03
C SER A 15 -15.57 -16.34 -0.87
N SER A 16 -15.25 -17.17 -1.87
CA SER A 16 -13.95 -17.86 -1.97
C SER A 16 -12.77 -16.89 -2.20
N PHE A 17 -13.05 -15.62 -2.51
CA PHE A 17 -12.03 -14.61 -2.79
C PHE A 17 -11.52 -13.87 -1.54
N VAL A 18 -12.12 -14.03 -0.36
CA VAL A 18 -11.73 -13.29 0.85
C VAL A 18 -10.26 -13.50 1.20
N ILE A 19 -9.78 -14.74 1.19
CA ILE A 19 -8.36 -15.06 1.44
C ILE A 19 -7.46 -14.38 0.42
N TRP A 20 -7.78 -14.46 -0.87
CA TRP A 20 -6.97 -13.87 -1.93
C TRP A 20 -6.85 -12.36 -1.83
N ILE A 21 -7.98 -11.68 -1.59
CA ILE A 21 -7.99 -10.23 -1.42
C ILE A 21 -7.21 -9.81 -0.16
N THR A 22 -7.33 -10.57 0.93
CA THR A 22 -6.56 -10.31 2.16
C THR A 22 -5.06 -10.47 1.92
N LEU A 23 -4.64 -11.51 1.19
CA LEU A 23 -3.23 -11.71 0.81
C LEU A 23 -2.73 -10.58 -0.10
N LEU A 24 -3.53 -10.15 -1.08
CA LEU A 24 -3.21 -9.00 -1.92
C LEU A 24 -3.08 -7.71 -1.10
N ALA A 25 -3.91 -7.51 -0.08
CA ALA A 25 -3.82 -6.38 0.82
C ALA A 25 -2.53 -6.39 1.65
N PHE A 26 -2.10 -7.56 2.16
CA PHE A 26 -0.78 -7.71 2.79
C PHE A 26 0.37 -7.44 1.83
N PHE A 27 0.26 -7.92 0.59
CA PHE A 27 1.30 -7.69 -0.42
C PHE A 27 1.38 -6.20 -0.81
N ALA A 28 0.25 -5.53 -0.96
CA ALA A 28 0.19 -4.08 -1.16
C ALA A 28 0.81 -3.34 0.02
N LEU A 29 0.49 -3.72 1.26
CA LEU A 29 1.09 -3.12 2.46
C LEU A 29 2.62 -3.28 2.47
N PHE A 30 3.12 -4.47 2.12
CA PHE A 30 4.56 -4.74 2.02
C PHE A 30 5.25 -3.87 0.96
N ILE A 31 4.70 -3.84 -0.26
CA ILE A 31 5.20 -2.96 -1.33
C ILE A 31 5.17 -1.50 -0.87
N GLY A 32 4.07 -1.11 -0.24
CA GLY A 32 3.86 0.22 0.33
C GLY A 32 4.98 0.63 1.26
N PHE A 33 5.31 -0.19 2.27
CA PHE A 33 6.40 0.11 3.20
C PHE A 33 7.78 0.19 2.55
N VAL A 34 8.04 -0.62 1.52
CA VAL A 34 9.32 -0.56 0.78
C VAL A 34 9.43 0.77 0.03
N HIS A 35 8.37 1.18 -0.67
CA HIS A 35 8.37 2.45 -1.40
C HIS A 35 8.40 3.64 -0.44
N PHE A 36 7.70 3.57 0.69
CA PHE A 36 7.67 4.61 1.72
C PHE A 36 9.08 4.97 2.22
N ALA A 37 9.96 3.98 2.43
CA ALA A 37 11.33 4.25 2.86
C ALA A 37 12.15 5.00 1.79
N GLU A 38 12.00 4.58 0.54
CA GLU A 38 12.67 5.22 -0.61
C GLU A 38 12.11 6.62 -0.87
N ASP A 39 10.81 6.80 -0.69
CA ASP A 39 10.10 8.07 -0.85
C ASP A 39 10.50 9.07 0.23
N THR A 40 10.56 8.63 1.49
CA THR A 40 11.09 9.45 2.60
C THR A 40 12.52 9.93 2.31
N TYR A 41 13.34 9.10 1.66
CA TYR A 41 14.71 9.47 1.30
C TYR A 41 14.77 10.45 0.11
N SER A 42 13.98 10.23 -0.95
CA SER A 42 13.91 11.19 -2.06
C SER A 42 13.35 12.53 -1.61
N SER A 43 12.36 12.55 -0.73
CA SER A 43 11.81 13.78 -0.17
C SER A 43 12.84 14.51 0.71
N TYR A 44 13.66 13.76 1.47
CA TYR A 44 14.77 14.34 2.22
C TYR A 44 15.77 15.07 1.30
N ILE A 45 16.18 14.46 0.18
CA ILE A 45 17.11 15.13 -0.75
C ILE A 45 16.40 16.29 -1.49
N GLY A 46 15.16 16.06 -1.89
CA GLY A 46 14.33 16.98 -2.65
C GLY A 46 14.10 18.30 -1.92
N LEU A 47 13.78 18.24 -0.63
CA LEU A 47 13.66 19.41 0.24
C LEU A 47 14.95 20.25 0.20
N GLY A 48 16.12 19.63 0.23
CA GLY A 48 17.40 20.37 0.25
C GLY A 48 17.66 21.08 -1.07
N ARG A 49 17.28 20.44 -2.17
CA ARG A 49 17.34 21.05 -3.49
C ARG A 49 16.34 22.19 -3.65
N LEU A 50 15.13 22.05 -3.12
CA LEU A 50 14.13 23.13 -3.12
C LEU A 50 14.60 24.32 -2.28
N GLU A 51 15.10 24.09 -1.07
CA GLU A 51 15.65 25.16 -0.22
C GLU A 51 16.78 25.91 -0.94
N THR A 52 17.67 25.18 -1.62
CA THR A 52 18.75 25.78 -2.42
C THR A 52 18.21 26.58 -3.61
N ALA A 53 17.28 26.01 -4.39
CA ALA A 53 16.73 26.64 -5.58
C ALA A 53 15.97 27.95 -5.27
N PHE A 54 15.31 28.02 -4.11
CA PHE A 54 14.53 29.18 -3.69
C PHE A 54 15.26 30.10 -2.69
N GLY A 55 16.50 29.79 -2.31
CA GLY A 55 17.24 30.57 -1.31
C GLY A 55 16.58 30.58 0.07
N LEU A 56 15.90 29.48 0.43
CA LEU A 56 15.25 29.34 1.73
C LEU A 56 16.28 29.06 2.81
N LYS A 57 15.96 29.48 4.04
CA LYS A 57 16.79 29.15 5.19
C LYS A 57 16.58 27.66 5.54
N PRO A 58 17.64 26.83 5.48
CA PRO A 58 17.50 25.41 5.77
C PRO A 58 17.14 25.17 7.24
N ALA A 59 16.45 24.06 7.50
CA ALA A 59 16.23 23.63 8.87
C ALA A 59 17.56 23.31 9.57
N ASN A 60 17.72 23.80 10.81
CA ASN A 60 18.99 23.71 11.53
C ASN A 60 19.31 22.32 12.09
N TYR A 61 18.30 21.45 12.26
CA TYR A 61 18.42 20.17 12.93
C TYR A 61 18.06 19.03 11.98
N THR A 62 18.91 18.00 11.90
CA THR A 62 18.68 16.82 11.07
C THR A 62 17.36 16.12 11.38
N VAL A 63 16.97 16.07 12.67
CA VAL A 63 15.69 15.48 13.07
C VAL A 63 14.51 16.24 12.50
N THR A 64 14.56 17.58 12.47
CA THR A 64 13.52 18.40 11.85
C THR A 64 13.43 18.11 10.36
N TYR A 65 14.58 17.98 9.70
CA TYR A 65 14.67 17.63 8.28
C TYR A 65 14.03 16.28 7.97
N PHE A 66 14.36 15.26 8.75
CA PHE A 66 13.76 13.93 8.63
C PHE A 66 12.26 13.95 8.92
N THR A 67 11.81 14.71 9.92
CA THR A 67 10.37 14.83 10.19
C THR A 67 9.63 15.56 9.08
N MET A 68 10.27 16.53 8.42
CA MET A 68 9.71 17.24 7.27
C MET A 68 9.58 16.34 6.04
N SER A 69 10.49 15.38 5.85
CA SER A 69 10.41 14.44 4.73
C SER A 69 9.37 13.35 4.93
N ILE A 70 9.14 12.89 6.17
CA ILE A 70 8.16 11.81 6.45
C ILE A 70 6.73 12.33 6.70
N ALA A 71 6.57 13.57 7.21
CA ALA A 71 5.27 14.10 7.60
C ALA A 71 4.26 14.16 6.46
N PRO A 72 4.63 14.53 5.21
CA PRO A 72 3.70 14.52 4.09
C PRO A 72 3.13 13.15 3.78
N GLN A 73 3.96 12.11 3.71
CA GLN A 73 3.53 10.74 3.45
C GLN A 73 2.59 10.23 4.56
N VAL A 74 2.95 10.46 5.83
CA VAL A 74 2.10 10.09 6.98
C VAL A 74 0.77 10.85 6.94
N GLY A 75 0.81 12.15 6.66
CA GLY A 75 -0.38 12.98 6.50
C GLY A 75 -1.28 12.44 5.39
N GLN A 76 -0.72 12.15 4.22
CA GLN A 76 -1.45 11.59 3.09
C GLN A 76 -2.11 10.26 3.45
N ILE A 77 -1.42 9.34 4.14
CA ILE A 77 -1.99 8.05 4.58
C ILE A 77 -3.19 8.27 5.50
N ILE A 78 -3.01 9.07 6.56
CA ILE A 78 -4.04 9.30 7.58
C ILE A 78 -5.26 9.99 6.96
N PHE A 79 -5.04 11.08 6.23
CA PHE A 79 -6.15 11.87 5.67
C PHE A 79 -6.84 11.15 4.51
N SER A 80 -6.10 10.37 3.70
CA SER A 80 -6.72 9.50 2.69
C SER A 80 -7.59 8.44 3.36
N TYR A 81 -7.11 7.79 4.42
CA TYR A 81 -7.91 6.81 5.17
C TYR A 81 -9.21 7.45 5.71
N MET A 82 -9.10 8.61 6.39
CA MET A 82 -10.25 9.34 6.92
C MET A 82 -11.27 9.70 5.83
N TYR A 83 -10.80 10.15 4.68
CA TYR A 83 -11.64 10.46 3.53
C TYR A 83 -12.34 9.20 2.99
N LEU A 84 -11.63 8.07 2.87
CA LEU A 84 -12.19 6.81 2.34
C LEU A 84 -13.20 6.14 3.30
N VAL A 85 -13.07 6.37 4.61
CA VAL A 85 -14.02 5.86 5.62
C VAL A 85 -15.34 6.65 5.63
N ASP A 86 -15.33 7.96 5.39
CA ASP A 86 -16.57 8.75 5.30
C ASP A 86 -16.37 10.01 4.43
N ARG A 87 -16.52 9.85 3.12
CA ARG A 87 -16.26 10.94 2.15
C ARG A 87 -17.13 12.18 2.36
N GLN A 88 -18.39 11.99 2.78
CA GLN A 88 -19.33 13.11 2.95
C GLN A 88 -18.97 13.94 4.18
N ARG A 89 -18.65 13.28 5.29
CA ARG A 89 -18.28 13.96 6.54
C ARG A 89 -16.84 14.46 6.54
N ASN A 90 -15.94 13.73 5.89
CA ASN A 90 -14.50 13.98 5.90
C ASN A 90 -13.96 14.48 4.56
N TRP A 91 -14.77 15.20 3.77
CA TRP A 91 -14.32 15.79 2.50
C TRP A 91 -13.06 16.66 2.67
N TRP A 92 -12.96 17.35 3.81
CA TRP A 92 -11.80 18.17 4.19
C TRP A 92 -10.52 17.34 4.31
N ALA A 93 -10.61 16.07 4.72
CA ALA A 93 -9.47 15.17 4.79
C ALA A 93 -8.96 14.86 3.37
N GLY A 94 -9.84 14.76 2.38
CA GLY A 94 -9.43 14.65 0.98
C GLY A 94 -8.61 15.85 0.52
N VAL A 95 -9.00 17.07 0.93
CA VAL A 95 -8.24 18.29 0.61
C VAL A 95 -6.88 18.29 1.31
N LEU A 96 -6.81 17.91 2.59
CA LEU A 96 -5.53 17.82 3.30
C LEU A 96 -4.62 16.76 2.69
N ALA A 97 -5.16 15.59 2.32
CA ALA A 97 -4.39 14.55 1.64
C ALA A 97 -3.78 15.06 0.33
N LEU A 98 -4.53 15.84 -0.46
CA LEU A 98 -4.03 16.46 -1.69
C LEU A 98 -2.95 17.52 -1.42
N LEU A 99 -3.05 18.30 -0.34
CA LEU A 99 -2.02 19.26 0.04
C LEU A 99 -0.72 18.58 0.44
N PHE A 100 -0.81 17.53 1.27
CA PHE A 100 0.36 16.74 1.66
C PHE A 100 0.98 16.05 0.46
N PHE A 101 0.16 15.44 -0.41
CA PHE A 101 0.60 14.90 -1.69
C PHE A 101 1.36 15.93 -2.51
N GLY A 102 0.84 17.16 -2.64
CA GLY A 102 1.51 18.21 -3.42
C GLY A 102 2.89 18.56 -2.89
N VAL A 103 3.05 18.64 -1.56
CA VAL A 103 4.34 18.95 -0.92
C VAL A 103 5.34 17.82 -1.14
N ASP A 104 4.93 16.58 -0.87
CA ASP A 104 5.71 15.36 -1.03
C ASP A 104 6.17 15.20 -2.49
N PHE A 105 5.20 15.17 -3.40
CA PHE A 105 5.43 15.01 -4.83
C PHE A 105 6.38 16.06 -5.41
N MET A 106 6.29 17.31 -4.95
CA MET A 106 7.23 18.36 -5.38
C MET A 106 8.66 18.09 -4.91
N ALA A 107 8.84 17.65 -3.67
CA ALA A 107 10.15 17.28 -3.15
C ALA A 107 10.72 16.09 -3.93
N ASP A 108 9.94 15.01 -4.07
CA ASP A 108 10.40 13.81 -4.79
C ASP A 108 10.66 14.09 -6.26
N LEU A 109 9.81 14.87 -6.93
CA LEU A 109 10.04 15.24 -8.31
C LEU A 109 11.29 16.11 -8.46
N GLN A 110 11.56 17.03 -7.52
CA GLN A 110 12.80 17.81 -7.55
C GLN A 110 14.04 16.93 -7.38
N ASP A 111 14.01 15.90 -6.53
CA ASP A 111 15.13 14.97 -6.42
C ASP A 111 15.27 14.06 -7.65
N ARG A 112 14.19 13.35 -8.00
CA ARG A 112 14.19 12.31 -9.04
C ARG A 112 14.39 12.85 -10.44
N SER A 113 13.98 14.09 -10.70
CA SER A 113 14.29 14.75 -11.96
C SER A 113 15.75 15.23 -12.04
N GLY A 114 16.54 15.13 -10.97
CA GLY A 114 17.89 15.71 -10.95
C GLY A 114 17.91 17.22 -10.71
N GLY A 115 16.82 17.78 -10.17
CA GLY A 115 16.65 19.22 -9.95
C GLY A 115 16.04 19.98 -11.12
N LEU A 116 15.49 19.29 -12.13
CA LEU A 116 14.97 19.92 -13.35
C LEU A 116 13.60 20.57 -13.18
N LEU A 117 12.89 20.28 -12.08
CA LEU A 117 11.64 20.98 -11.75
C LEU A 117 11.91 22.46 -11.43
N PHE A 118 12.96 22.74 -10.65
CA PHE A 118 13.51 24.08 -10.42
C PHE A 118 15.03 24.08 -10.64
N PRO A 119 15.47 24.28 -11.91
CA PRO A 119 16.89 24.24 -12.26
C PRO A 119 17.67 25.41 -11.66
N SER A 120 18.91 25.16 -11.23
CA SER A 120 19.82 26.19 -10.72
C SER A 120 20.81 26.72 -11.78
N ASP A 121 20.78 26.15 -12.99
CA ASP A 121 21.73 26.42 -14.08
C ASP A 121 21.28 27.53 -15.04
N GLY A 122 20.16 28.19 -14.75
CA GLY A 122 19.57 29.25 -15.58
C GLY A 122 18.65 28.73 -16.70
N SER A 123 18.49 27.41 -16.85
CA SER A 123 17.46 26.82 -17.69
C SER A 123 16.07 26.88 -17.03
N THR A 124 15.02 26.63 -17.81
CA THR A 124 13.64 26.57 -17.33
C THR A 124 13.13 25.13 -17.33
N MET A 125 12.09 24.86 -16.55
CA MET A 125 11.42 23.54 -16.57
C MET A 125 10.94 23.12 -17.98
N PHE A 126 10.67 24.09 -18.86
CA PHE A 126 10.20 23.84 -20.21
C PHE A 126 11.29 23.27 -21.12
N ASP A 127 12.55 23.61 -20.86
CA ASP A 127 13.69 23.08 -21.60
C ASP A 127 13.89 21.58 -21.35
N HIS A 128 13.36 21.09 -20.22
CA HIS A 128 13.49 19.72 -19.75
C HIS A 128 12.15 18.96 -19.69
N LEU A 129 11.12 19.47 -20.37
CA LEU A 129 9.74 19.01 -20.18
C LEU A 129 9.57 17.49 -20.38
N GLY A 130 10.29 16.89 -21.34
CA GLY A 130 10.23 15.44 -21.58
C GLY A 130 10.76 14.62 -20.40
N ALA A 131 11.95 14.98 -19.89
CA ALA A 131 12.56 14.32 -18.74
C ALA A 131 11.76 14.55 -17.45
N LEU A 132 11.24 15.78 -17.28
CA LEU A 132 10.41 16.15 -16.14
C LEU A 132 9.07 15.39 -16.15
N THR A 133 8.43 15.26 -17.32
CA THR A 133 7.17 14.50 -17.46
C THR A 133 7.37 13.03 -17.13
N LEU A 134 8.43 12.41 -17.67
CA LEU A 134 8.74 11.01 -17.36
C LEU A 134 9.02 10.82 -15.86
N SER A 135 9.82 11.72 -15.27
CA SER A 135 10.11 11.70 -13.84
C SER A 135 8.82 11.84 -13.02
N ALA A 136 7.94 12.79 -13.36
CA ALA A 136 6.65 12.99 -12.71
C ALA A 136 5.75 11.75 -12.79
N MET A 137 5.70 11.07 -13.94
CA MET A 137 4.93 9.84 -14.09
C MET A 137 5.48 8.69 -13.24
N LEU A 138 6.81 8.55 -13.18
CA LEU A 138 7.45 7.53 -12.35
C LEU A 138 7.28 7.82 -10.86
N THR A 139 7.45 9.09 -10.44
CA THR A 139 7.17 9.55 -9.08
C THR A 139 5.74 9.24 -8.67
N LEU A 140 4.75 9.64 -9.48
CA LEU A 140 3.34 9.40 -9.17
C LEU A 140 3.00 7.91 -9.13
N GLY A 141 3.47 7.14 -10.12
CA GLY A 141 3.11 5.73 -10.27
C GLY A 141 3.72 4.82 -9.20
N TYR A 142 5.03 4.95 -8.97
CA TYR A 142 5.75 4.03 -8.08
C TYR A 142 5.82 4.53 -6.65
N PHE A 143 5.96 5.84 -6.45
CA PHE A 143 6.22 6.39 -5.12
C PHE A 143 4.91 6.82 -4.48
N THR A 144 4.12 7.69 -5.11
CA THR A 144 2.83 8.09 -4.51
C THR A 144 1.78 6.96 -4.47
N ILE A 145 1.50 6.34 -5.62
CA ILE A 145 0.48 5.28 -5.68
C ILE A 145 1.03 4.00 -5.01
N GLY A 146 2.28 3.67 -5.28
CA GLY A 146 2.93 2.46 -4.77
C GLY A 146 3.30 2.50 -3.29
N SER A 147 3.38 3.67 -2.66
CA SER A 147 3.59 3.87 -1.21
C SER A 147 2.27 4.15 -0.47
N GLU A 148 1.80 5.41 -0.45
CA GLU A 148 0.80 5.88 0.51
C GLU A 148 -0.56 5.25 0.23
N LEU A 149 -0.95 5.13 -1.04
CA LEU A 149 -2.23 4.52 -1.40
C LEU A 149 -2.24 3.02 -1.14
N PHE A 150 -1.11 2.33 -1.36
CA PHE A 150 -0.97 0.91 -1.07
C PHE A 150 -1.00 0.65 0.44
N ILE A 151 -0.35 1.50 1.25
CA ILE A 151 -0.43 1.43 2.71
C ILE A 151 -1.87 1.69 3.16
N THR A 152 -2.49 2.79 2.69
CA THR A 152 -3.84 3.18 3.08
C THR A 152 -4.88 2.12 2.73
N ALA A 153 -4.87 1.65 1.48
CA ALA A 153 -5.82 0.67 0.99
C ALA A 153 -5.55 -0.72 1.57
N GLY A 154 -4.28 -1.14 1.61
CA GLY A 154 -3.86 -2.41 2.19
C GLY A 154 -4.25 -2.52 3.66
N ALA A 155 -3.89 -1.51 4.47
CA ALA A 155 -4.27 -1.48 5.89
C ALA A 155 -5.80 -1.46 6.08
N GLY A 156 -6.51 -0.62 5.31
CA GLY A 156 -7.97 -0.54 5.39
C GLY A 156 -8.67 -1.86 5.05
N LEU A 157 -8.19 -2.59 4.04
CA LEU A 157 -8.72 -3.90 3.67
C LEU A 157 -8.38 -4.99 4.69
N ILE A 158 -7.15 -5.01 5.21
CA ILE A 158 -6.74 -5.97 6.24
C ILE A 158 -7.64 -5.82 7.48
N LEU A 159 -7.88 -4.59 7.94
CA LEU A 159 -8.72 -4.32 9.12
C LEU A 159 -10.14 -4.88 8.97
N GLU A 160 -10.68 -4.90 7.75
CA GLU A 160 -12.06 -5.32 7.50
C GLU A 160 -12.20 -6.82 7.13
N LEU A 161 -11.18 -7.43 6.52
CA LEU A 161 -11.25 -8.78 5.95
C LEU A 161 -10.43 -9.84 6.71
N PHE A 162 -9.51 -9.44 7.59
CA PHE A 162 -8.58 -10.40 8.21
C PHE A 162 -9.28 -11.51 9.01
N ASN A 163 -10.30 -11.15 9.80
CA ASN A 163 -11.06 -12.14 10.55
C ASN A 163 -11.85 -13.08 9.63
N ASP A 164 -12.51 -12.54 8.60
CA ASP A 164 -13.24 -13.34 7.62
C ASP A 164 -12.29 -14.33 6.90
N ALA A 165 -11.06 -13.91 6.59
CA ALA A 165 -10.03 -14.77 5.99
C ALA A 165 -9.56 -15.88 6.95
N LEU A 166 -9.38 -15.56 8.24
CA LEU A 166 -8.99 -16.55 9.26
C LEU A 166 -10.08 -17.61 9.48
N GLU A 167 -11.35 -17.20 9.51
CA GLU A 167 -12.48 -18.12 9.61
C GLU A 167 -12.49 -19.08 8.42
N GLN A 168 -12.37 -18.54 7.19
CA GLN A 168 -12.33 -19.36 5.98
C GLN A 168 -11.13 -20.32 5.94
N LEU A 169 -9.95 -19.89 6.37
CA LEU A 169 -8.77 -20.76 6.47
C LEU A 169 -8.98 -21.90 7.48
N THR A 170 -9.65 -21.60 8.59
CA THR A 170 -9.97 -22.59 9.63
C THR A 170 -10.95 -23.64 9.10
N GLU A 171 -11.97 -23.23 8.36
CA GLU A 171 -12.91 -24.15 7.70
C GLU A 171 -12.21 -25.07 6.70
N ILE A 172 -11.34 -24.51 5.84
CA ILE A 172 -10.55 -25.29 4.87
C ILE A 172 -9.68 -26.33 5.61
N TYR A 173 -9.02 -25.92 6.69
CA TYR A 173 -8.17 -26.80 7.49
C TYR A 173 -8.95 -27.99 8.09
N ILE A 174 -10.13 -27.72 8.65
CA ILE A 174 -11.01 -28.74 9.23
C ILE A 174 -11.47 -29.71 8.13
N ALA A 175 -11.92 -29.19 6.98
CA ALA A 175 -12.35 -30.00 5.85
C ALA A 175 -11.23 -30.91 5.33
N MET A 176 -10.00 -30.38 5.18
CA MET A 176 -8.83 -31.17 4.78
C MET A 176 -8.52 -32.30 5.78
N ARG A 177 -8.59 -32.03 7.09
CA ARG A 177 -8.39 -33.06 8.12
C ARG A 177 -9.45 -34.16 8.05
N GLN A 178 -10.70 -33.80 7.81
CA GLN A 178 -11.79 -34.78 7.65
C GLN A 178 -11.60 -35.64 6.41
N ALA A 179 -11.25 -35.03 5.28
CA ALA A 179 -10.96 -35.76 4.03
C ALA A 179 -9.79 -36.75 4.20
N LEU A 180 -8.71 -36.33 4.86
CA LEU A 180 -7.56 -37.20 5.16
C LEU A 180 -7.96 -38.41 6.04
N ARG A 181 -8.83 -38.20 7.04
CA ARG A 181 -9.34 -39.29 7.89
C ARG A 181 -10.19 -40.28 7.09
N GLN A 182 -11.10 -39.78 6.25
CA GLN A 182 -11.95 -40.62 5.40
C GLN A 182 -11.11 -41.45 4.41
N THR A 183 -10.10 -40.84 3.77
CA THR A 183 -9.20 -41.55 2.86
C THR A 183 -8.42 -42.65 3.59
N ARG A 184 -7.93 -42.39 4.82
CA ARG A 184 -7.26 -43.41 5.63
C ARG A 184 -8.20 -44.57 6.00
N GLN A 185 -9.45 -44.28 6.37
CA GLN A 185 -10.44 -45.32 6.67
C GLN A 185 -10.76 -46.18 5.44
N ARG A 186 -10.96 -45.57 4.26
CA ARG A 186 -11.17 -46.30 3.01
C ARG A 186 -9.97 -47.17 2.64
N LEU A 187 -8.75 -46.67 2.82
CA LEU A 187 -7.53 -47.45 2.59
C LEU A 187 -7.41 -48.64 3.54
N ALA A 188 -7.81 -48.49 4.81
CA ALA A 188 -7.85 -49.60 5.76
C ALA A 188 -8.86 -50.67 5.34
N GLN A 189 -10.08 -50.27 4.99
CA GLN A 189 -11.14 -51.18 4.50
C GLN A 189 -10.73 -51.93 3.23
N LEU A 190 -10.06 -51.25 2.29
CA LEU A 190 -9.55 -51.88 1.07
C LEU A 190 -8.44 -52.90 1.37
N ARG A 191 -7.59 -52.63 2.36
CA ARG A 191 -6.54 -53.58 2.78
C ARG A 191 -7.14 -54.83 3.42
N GLU A 192 -8.15 -54.67 4.26
CA GLU A 192 -8.84 -55.80 4.90
C GLU A 192 -9.52 -56.70 3.86
N THR A 193 -10.28 -56.12 2.92
CA THR A 193 -10.92 -56.88 1.83
C THR A 193 -9.91 -57.55 0.88
N THR A 194 -8.76 -56.90 0.60
CA THR A 194 -7.70 -57.53 -0.22
C THR A 194 -7.03 -58.69 0.53
N HIS A 195 -6.88 -58.61 1.86
CA HIS A 195 -6.34 -59.69 2.66
C HIS A 195 -7.29 -60.89 2.73
N GLU A 196 -8.60 -60.67 2.88
CA GLU A 196 -9.61 -61.74 2.86
C GLU A 196 -9.60 -62.51 1.53
N HIS A 197 -9.52 -61.81 0.39
CA HIS A 197 -9.46 -62.45 -0.92
C HIS A 197 -8.15 -63.17 -1.25
N LEU A 198 -7.06 -62.90 -0.53
CA LEU A 198 -5.78 -63.61 -0.70
C LEU A 198 -5.64 -64.82 0.23
N SER A 199 -6.56 -65.00 1.19
CA SER A 199 -6.58 -66.11 2.14
C SER A 199 -7.54 -67.25 1.78
N GLU A 200 -8.34 -67.08 0.73
CA GLU A 200 -9.17 -68.12 0.09
C GLU A 200 -8.42 -68.76 -1.10
#